data_AF-A0A2A3MNR5-F1
#
_entry.id   AF-A0A2A3MNR5-F1
#
_cell.length_a   1.000
_cell.length_b   1.000
_cell.length_c   1.000
_cell.angle_alpha   90.00
_cell.angle_beta   90.00
_cell.angle_gamma   90.00
#
_symmetry.space_group_name_H-M   'P 1'
#
loop_
_entity.id
_entity.type
_entity.pdbx_description
1 polymer ?
#
loop_
_entity_poly.entity_id
_entity_poly.type
_entity_poly.pdbx_seq_one_letter_code
_entity_poly.pdbx_strand_id
1 'polypeptide(L)'
;FEWFPGIPVYHSRDLKNWELYTHVLTDDEKVDLKKLPSAKGVWAPCLTYCEQEDMFYVVYGVMNSMNARYFDVDNFMICAKDIKGPWSEPVYLHSSGFDASMFHDTNGKKYIVSLEWETREGYEKPGAICMVEYDPEKKEIVGYPKRIW
;
A
#
# COMPACT_ATOMS: atom_id res chain seq x y z
N PHE A 1 -3.39 8.10 -14.59
CA PHE A 1 -2.19 7.29 -14.27
C PHE A 1 -1.44 7.05 -15.57
N GLU A 2 -0.12 7.16 -15.56
CA GLU A 2 0.67 7.22 -16.80
C GLU A 2 1.26 5.87 -17.23
N TRP A 3 1.33 4.87 -16.35
CA TRP A 3 2.08 3.62 -16.58
C TRP A 3 1.33 2.38 -16.11
N PHE A 4 0.65 1.68 -17.01
CA PHE A 4 -0.02 0.41 -16.72
C PHE A 4 0.54 -0.71 -17.60
N PRO A 5 0.75 -1.95 -17.11
CA PRO A 5 0.40 -2.50 -15.79
C PRO A 5 1.23 -1.92 -14.62
N GLY A 6 0.62 -1.83 -13.43
CA GLY A 6 1.19 -1.18 -12.25
C GLY A 6 2.00 -2.11 -11.35
N ILE A 7 2.91 -1.52 -10.55
CA ILE A 7 3.75 -2.21 -9.56
C ILE A 7 4.58 -3.34 -10.20
N PRO A 8 5.68 -3.00 -10.92
CA PRO A 8 6.61 -4.00 -11.42
C PRO A 8 7.32 -4.72 -10.26
N VAL A 9 7.36 -6.04 -10.32
CA VAL A 9 8.07 -6.88 -9.36
C VAL A 9 9.27 -7.49 -10.06
N TYR A 10 10.45 -7.25 -9.49
CA TYR A 10 11.70 -7.84 -9.95
C TYR A 10 12.08 -9.01 -9.05
N HIS A 11 12.66 -10.05 -9.64
CA HIS A 11 13.13 -11.23 -8.91
C HIS A 11 14.65 -11.35 -9.03
N SER A 12 15.28 -11.76 -7.92
CA SER A 12 16.71 -12.06 -7.85
C SER A 12 16.96 -13.14 -6.81
N ARG A 13 18.02 -13.93 -7.02
CA ARG A 13 18.53 -14.92 -6.05
C ARG A 13 19.87 -14.54 -5.44
N ASP A 14 20.51 -13.49 -5.96
CA ASP A 14 21.85 -13.05 -5.56
C ASP A 14 21.90 -11.55 -5.20
N LEU A 15 20.76 -10.87 -5.24
CA LEU A 15 20.58 -9.44 -5.00
C LEU A 15 21.36 -8.54 -5.97
N LYS A 16 21.95 -9.11 -7.03
CA LYS A 16 22.77 -8.41 -8.02
C LYS A 16 22.14 -8.44 -9.41
N ASN A 17 21.72 -9.62 -9.86
CA ASN A 17 21.07 -9.82 -11.14
C ASN A 17 19.56 -9.83 -10.92
N TRP A 18 18.87 -8.89 -11.57
CA TRP A 18 17.43 -8.69 -11.42
C TRP A 18 16.75 -8.78 -12.77
N GLU A 19 15.67 -9.54 -12.82
CA GLU A 19 14.78 -9.62 -14.00
C GLU A 19 13.39 -9.10 -13.63
N LEU A 20 12.75 -8.38 -14.54
CA LEU A 20 11.34 -8.04 -14.40
C LEU A 20 10.55 -9.35 -14.46
N TYR A 21 9.89 -9.70 -13.36
CA TYR A 21 9.26 -11.01 -13.20
C TYR A 21 7.75 -10.98 -13.48
N THR A 22 7.08 -9.94 -12.97
CA THR A 22 5.64 -9.73 -13.17
C THR A 22 5.25 -8.29 -12.82
N HIS A 23 3.99 -7.96 -13.03
CA HIS A 23 3.34 -6.78 -12.45
C HIS A 23 2.21 -7.24 -11.52
N VAL A 24 1.96 -6.50 -10.44
CA VAL A 24 0.88 -6.83 -9.49
C VAL A 24 -0.48 -6.37 -10.02
N LEU A 25 -0.54 -5.15 -10.57
CA LEU A 25 -1.79 -4.57 -11.07
C LEU A 25 -1.86 -4.75 -12.59
N THR A 26 -2.52 -5.82 -13.02
CA THR A 26 -2.66 -6.19 -14.45
C THR A 26 -4.09 -6.04 -14.99
N ASP A 27 -5.05 -5.73 -14.12
CA ASP A 27 -6.46 -5.50 -14.47
C ASP A 27 -6.87 -4.06 -14.10
N ASP A 28 -7.18 -3.24 -15.11
CA ASP A 28 -7.48 -1.82 -14.97
C ASP A 28 -8.96 -1.53 -14.64
N GLU A 29 -9.80 -2.57 -14.56
CA GLU A 29 -11.19 -2.44 -14.08
C GLU A 29 -11.28 -2.63 -12.55
N LYS A 30 -10.35 -3.39 -11.94
CA LYS A 30 -10.32 -3.61 -10.49
C LYS A 30 -9.77 -2.44 -9.69
N VAL A 31 -8.90 -1.64 -10.30
CA VAL A 31 -8.34 -0.42 -9.69
C VAL A 31 -8.58 0.73 -10.66
N ASP A 32 -9.48 1.66 -10.29
CA ASP A 32 -9.74 2.82 -11.14
C ASP A 32 -8.58 3.81 -11.07
N LEU A 33 -7.62 3.60 -11.97
CA LEU A 33 -6.48 4.49 -12.17
C LEU A 33 -6.72 5.47 -13.33
N LYS A 34 -7.92 5.43 -13.92
CA LYS A 34 -8.28 6.21 -15.10
C LYS A 34 -8.37 7.68 -14.70
N LYS A 35 -8.02 8.57 -15.62
CA LYS A 35 -8.13 10.03 -15.48
C LYS A 35 -7.32 10.68 -14.33
N LEU A 36 -6.50 9.94 -13.58
CA LEU A 36 -5.59 10.53 -12.61
C LEU A 36 -4.50 11.38 -13.32
N PRO A 37 -4.22 12.62 -12.86
CA PRO A 37 -3.19 13.49 -13.43
C PRO A 37 -1.78 12.87 -13.47
N SER A 38 -0.85 13.54 -14.16
CA SER A 38 0.57 13.18 -14.12
C SER A 38 1.11 13.15 -12.69
N ALA A 39 2.02 12.21 -12.41
CA ALA A 39 2.58 11.97 -11.06
C ALA A 39 1.55 11.59 -9.96
N LYS A 40 0.38 11.08 -10.36
CA LYS A 40 -0.67 10.51 -9.51
C LYS A 40 -0.87 9.02 -9.81
N GLY A 41 -1.77 8.37 -9.09
CA GLY A 41 -1.95 6.92 -9.14
C GLY A 41 -1.06 6.23 -8.12
N VAL A 42 -0.44 5.12 -8.51
CA VAL A 42 0.26 4.26 -7.57
C VAL A 42 1.51 4.93 -7.01
N TRP A 43 1.52 5.19 -5.71
CA TRP A 43 2.69 5.61 -4.94
C TRP A 43 3.34 4.40 -4.24
N ALA A 44 4.39 4.64 -3.44
CA ALA A 44 5.30 3.61 -2.93
C ALA A 44 4.54 2.36 -2.42
N PRO A 45 4.69 1.21 -3.10
CA PRO A 45 4.08 -0.03 -2.65
C PRO A 45 4.96 -0.73 -1.61
N CYS A 46 4.32 -1.53 -0.76
CA CYS A 46 4.99 -2.45 0.15
C CYS A 46 4.59 -3.89 -0.22
N LEU A 47 5.58 -4.71 -0.61
CA LEU A 47 5.40 -6.14 -0.86
C LEU A 47 5.99 -6.92 0.31
N THR A 48 5.18 -7.74 0.95
CA THR A 48 5.59 -8.65 2.03
C THR A 48 5.12 -10.07 1.77
N TYR A 49 5.74 -11.03 2.44
CA TYR A 49 5.31 -12.43 2.44
C TYR A 49 5.18 -12.88 3.90
N CYS A 50 4.05 -13.51 4.22
CA CYS A 50 3.78 -14.08 5.54
C CYS A 50 3.93 -15.59 5.45
N GLU A 51 5.03 -16.11 5.99
CA GLU A 51 5.37 -17.54 5.92
C GLU A 51 4.32 -18.43 6.60
N GLN A 52 3.74 -17.96 7.71
CA GLN A 52 2.73 -18.71 8.47
C GLN A 52 1.44 -18.93 7.66
N GLU A 53 1.13 -18.02 6.74
CA GLU A 53 -0.07 -18.06 5.91
C GLU A 53 0.20 -18.50 4.46
N ASP A 54 1.49 -18.68 4.10
CA ASP A 54 1.94 -18.96 2.73
C ASP A 54 1.31 -17.99 1.72
N MET A 55 1.45 -16.68 2.01
CA MET A 55 0.70 -15.62 1.33
C MET A 55 1.53 -14.36 1.13
N PHE A 56 1.50 -13.80 -0.08
CA PHE A 56 1.99 -12.48 -0.40
C PHE A 56 0.94 -11.41 -0.08
N TYR A 57 1.39 -10.27 0.41
CA TYR A 57 0.59 -9.07 0.63
C TYR A 57 1.23 -7.90 -0.12
N VAL A 58 0.41 -7.11 -0.78
CA VAL A 58 0.84 -5.83 -1.36
C VAL A 58 -0.05 -4.73 -0.79
N VAL A 59 0.58 -3.74 -0.16
CA VAL A 59 -0.05 -2.48 0.21
C VAL A 59 0.37 -1.42 -0.81
N TYR A 60 -0.56 -0.62 -1.28
CA TYR A 60 -0.27 0.47 -2.21
C TYR A 60 -1.21 1.66 -1.99
N GLY A 61 -0.70 2.86 -2.22
CA GLY A 61 -1.48 4.09 -2.19
C GLY A 61 -1.89 4.51 -3.60
N VAL A 62 -3.16 4.83 -3.80
CA VAL A 62 -3.65 5.55 -4.99
C VAL A 62 -3.71 7.03 -4.64
N MET A 63 -2.69 7.78 -5.07
CA MET A 63 -2.65 9.22 -4.93
C MET A 63 -3.63 9.83 -5.94
N ASN A 64 -4.75 10.38 -5.45
CA ASN A 64 -5.79 10.99 -6.25
C ASN A 64 -5.46 12.44 -6.60
N SER A 65 -4.94 13.19 -5.63
CA SER A 65 -4.74 14.63 -5.73
C SER A 65 -3.55 15.08 -4.89
N MET A 66 -2.82 16.08 -5.40
CA MET A 66 -1.75 16.74 -4.66
C MET A 66 -1.80 18.22 -5.02
N ASN A 67 -2.22 19.04 -4.07
CA ASN A 67 -2.32 20.48 -4.26
C ASN A 67 -1.73 21.20 -3.06
N ALA A 68 -0.49 21.67 -3.22
CA ALA A 68 0.28 22.40 -2.22
C ALA A 68 0.29 21.73 -0.83
N ARG A 69 -0.72 22.00 0.01
CA ARG A 69 -0.84 21.45 1.36
C ARG A 69 -1.59 20.13 1.46
N TYR A 70 -2.35 19.74 0.43
CA TYR A 70 -3.24 18.57 0.46
C TYR A 70 -2.69 17.43 -0.38
N PHE A 71 -2.73 16.22 0.18
CA PHE A 71 -2.34 14.98 -0.45
C PHE A 71 -3.47 13.99 -0.19
N ASP A 72 -4.33 13.82 -1.21
CA ASP A 72 -5.48 12.95 -1.13
C ASP A 72 -5.08 11.58 -1.67
N VAL A 73 -4.95 10.61 -0.77
CA VAL A 73 -4.47 9.26 -1.08
C VAL A 73 -5.35 8.23 -0.40
N ASP A 74 -5.71 7.20 -1.13
CA ASP A 74 -6.38 6.03 -0.56
C ASP A 74 -5.41 4.85 -0.55
N ASN A 75 -5.21 4.24 0.61
CA ASN A 75 -4.35 3.06 0.72
C ASN A 75 -5.19 1.79 0.68
N PHE A 76 -4.70 0.82 -0.07
CA PHE A 76 -5.34 -0.48 -0.24
C PHE A 76 -4.37 -1.62 0.03
N MET A 77 -4.92 -2.78 0.35
CA MET A 77 -4.19 -4.04 0.45
C MET A 77 -4.82 -5.09 -0.46
N ILE A 78 -3.97 -5.86 -1.13
CA ILE A 78 -4.33 -7.09 -1.86
C ILE A 78 -3.41 -8.24 -1.44
N CYS A 79 -3.87 -9.47 -1.57
CA CYS A 79 -3.07 -10.66 -1.28
C CYS A 79 -3.21 -11.74 -2.35
N ALA A 80 -2.20 -12.62 -2.44
CA ALA A 80 -2.16 -13.75 -3.34
C ALA A 80 -1.21 -14.84 -2.82
N LYS A 81 -1.48 -16.11 -3.16
CA LYS A 81 -0.57 -17.22 -2.84
C LYS A 81 0.63 -17.31 -3.78
N ASP A 82 0.46 -16.87 -5.02
CA ASP A 82 1.53 -16.77 -6.02
C ASP A 82 1.77 -15.28 -6.31
N ILE A 83 3.04 -14.88 -6.44
CA ILE A 83 3.42 -13.50 -6.74
C ILE A 83 2.89 -13.01 -8.10
N LYS A 84 2.51 -13.93 -9.00
CA LYS A 84 1.84 -13.63 -10.28
C LYS A 84 0.33 -13.54 -10.17
N GLY A 85 -0.23 -13.71 -8.96
CA GLY A 85 -1.65 -13.73 -8.71
C GLY A 85 -2.30 -15.10 -8.91
N PRO A 86 -3.64 -15.17 -8.96
CA PRO A 86 -4.56 -14.04 -8.97
C PRO A 86 -4.52 -13.26 -7.64
N TRP A 87 -4.47 -11.93 -7.74
CA TRP A 87 -4.59 -11.05 -6.59
C TRP A 87 -6.05 -10.91 -6.16
N SER A 88 -6.27 -10.79 -4.85
CA SER A 88 -7.60 -10.53 -4.27
C SER A 88 -8.18 -9.19 -4.75
N GLU A 89 -9.47 -8.98 -4.48
CA GLU A 89 -10.04 -7.63 -4.56
C GLU A 89 -9.35 -6.69 -3.56
N PRO A 90 -9.16 -5.39 -3.90
CA PRO A 90 -8.56 -4.41 -3.00
C PRO A 90 -9.38 -4.21 -1.72
N VAL A 91 -8.71 -4.29 -0.58
CA VAL A 91 -9.26 -3.93 0.72
C VAL A 91 -8.83 -2.51 1.06
N TYR A 92 -9.79 -1.60 1.24
CA TYR A 92 -9.49 -0.24 1.70
C TYR A 92 -8.94 -0.27 3.13
N LEU A 93 -7.88 0.51 3.37
CA LEU A 93 -7.25 0.64 4.67
C LEU A 93 -7.61 1.98 5.33
N HIS A 94 -7.07 3.08 4.80
CA HIS A 94 -7.32 4.44 5.28
C HIS A 94 -6.75 5.49 4.30
N SER A 95 -7.07 6.76 4.54
CA SER A 95 -6.61 7.91 3.76
C SER A 95 -5.86 8.95 4.60
N SER A 96 -5.32 8.57 5.76
CA SER A 96 -4.61 9.49 6.67
C SER A 96 -3.26 9.99 6.14
N GLY A 97 -2.72 9.37 5.11
CA GLY A 97 -1.44 9.71 4.47
C GLY A 97 -0.95 8.57 3.58
N PHE A 98 0.28 8.65 3.09
CA PHE A 98 0.85 7.75 2.08
C PHE A 98 1.98 6.88 2.66
N ASP A 99 2.64 6.12 1.78
CA ASP A 99 3.69 5.15 2.11
C ASP A 99 3.23 4.10 3.14
N ALA A 100 1.98 3.64 2.99
CA ALA A 100 1.44 2.58 3.81
C ALA A 100 2.18 1.25 3.58
N SER A 101 2.46 0.56 4.68
CA SER A 101 3.28 -0.64 4.74
C SER A 101 2.67 -1.65 5.69
N MET A 102 2.80 -2.94 5.38
CA MET A 102 2.30 -4.04 6.21
C MET A 102 3.42 -4.58 7.09
N PHE A 103 3.12 -4.73 8.39
CA PHE A 103 3.96 -5.46 9.34
C PHE A 103 3.22 -6.71 9.82
N HIS A 104 3.87 -7.86 9.70
CA HIS A 104 3.40 -9.13 10.26
C HIS A 104 4.10 -9.37 11.60
N ASP A 105 3.36 -9.27 12.69
CA ASP A 105 3.90 -9.49 14.03
C ASP A 105 3.97 -10.99 14.35
N THR A 106 4.93 -11.33 15.20
CA THR A 106 5.20 -12.69 15.69
C THR A 106 4.06 -13.29 16.51
N ASN A 107 3.14 -12.47 17.01
CA ASN A 107 1.93 -12.91 17.71
C ASN A 107 0.75 -13.23 16.77
N GLY A 108 0.96 -13.16 15.45
CA GLY A 108 -0.04 -13.40 14.42
C GLY A 108 -0.87 -12.18 14.04
N LYS A 109 -0.72 -11.05 14.74
CA LYS A 109 -1.37 -9.79 14.36
C LYS A 109 -0.69 -9.14 13.17
N LYS A 110 -1.44 -8.34 12.45
CA LYS A 110 -0.96 -7.55 11.32
C LYS A 110 -1.21 -6.08 11.59
N TYR A 111 -0.27 -5.24 11.17
CA TYR A 111 -0.36 -3.80 11.38
C TYR A 111 -0.06 -3.06 10.08
N ILE A 112 -0.82 -1.99 9.83
CA ILE A 112 -0.50 -1.02 8.79
C ILE A 112 0.27 0.11 9.45
N VAL A 113 1.42 0.44 8.88
CA VAL A 113 2.24 1.60 9.25
C VAL A 113 2.26 2.57 8.08
N SER A 114 2.04 3.84 8.31
CA SER A 114 2.07 4.86 7.25
C SER A 114 2.52 6.21 7.79
N LEU A 115 2.95 7.09 6.90
CA LEU A 115 3.07 8.50 7.24
C LEU A 115 1.67 9.11 7.42
N GLU A 116 1.49 9.96 8.42
CA GLU A 116 0.33 10.85 8.55
C GLU A 116 0.58 12.15 7.77
N TRP A 117 -0.41 12.59 7.00
CA TRP A 117 -0.39 13.88 6.34
C TRP A 117 -1.33 14.88 7.02
N GLU A 118 -0.81 15.57 8.03
CA GLU A 118 -1.55 16.57 8.79
C GLU A 118 -1.66 17.89 8.00
N THR A 119 -2.87 18.43 7.86
CA THR A 119 -3.13 19.63 7.05
C THR A 119 -3.36 20.89 7.88
N ARG A 120 -3.64 20.75 9.17
CA ARG A 120 -3.87 21.87 10.09
C ARG A 120 -2.63 22.74 10.23
N GLU A 121 -2.86 24.05 10.38
CA GLU A 121 -1.80 25.02 10.60
C GLU A 121 -1.13 24.80 11.96
N GLY A 122 0.20 24.99 12.02
CA GLY A 122 1.00 24.81 13.24
C GLY A 122 1.47 23.38 13.51
N TYR A 123 1.17 22.41 12.63
CA TYR A 123 1.70 21.06 12.70
C TYR A 123 2.89 20.86 11.76
N GLU A 124 3.87 20.06 12.18
CA GLU A 124 5.06 19.74 11.40
C GLU A 124 4.73 18.85 10.19
N LYS A 125 5.53 19.02 9.12
CA LYS A 125 5.43 18.25 7.87
C LYS A 125 6.84 17.76 7.46
N PRO A 126 6.99 16.51 7.01
CA PRO A 126 5.98 15.43 7.02
C PRO A 126 5.49 15.14 8.46
N GLY A 127 4.27 14.60 8.60
CA GLY A 127 3.68 14.34 9.91
C GLY A 127 4.33 13.15 10.63
N ALA A 128 3.64 12.63 11.64
CA ALA A 128 4.11 11.48 12.41
C ALA A 128 4.01 10.17 11.62
N ILE A 129 4.75 9.14 12.06
CA ILE A 129 4.48 7.77 11.63
C ILE A 129 3.36 7.21 12.50
N CYS A 130 2.32 6.69 11.85
CA CYS A 130 1.16 6.12 12.50
C CYS A 130 1.08 4.62 12.26
N MET A 131 0.41 3.91 13.18
CA MET A 131 0.16 2.48 13.11
C MET A 131 -1.29 2.15 13.47
N VAL A 132 -1.89 1.19 12.76
CA VAL A 132 -3.21 0.62 13.08
C VAL A 132 -3.19 -0.90 12.87
N GLU A 133 -3.93 -1.64 13.69
CA GLU A 133 -4.09 -3.08 13.51
C GLU A 133 -4.96 -3.36 12.28
N TYR A 134 -4.63 -4.39 11.51
CA TYR A 134 -5.42 -4.90 10.38
C TYR A 134 -5.99 -6.27 10.74
N ASP A 135 -7.30 -6.42 10.60
CA ASP A 135 -8.04 -7.67 10.81
C ASP A 135 -8.20 -8.40 9.46
N PRO A 136 -7.47 -9.50 9.21
CA PRO A 136 -7.53 -10.22 7.94
C PRO A 136 -8.84 -11.01 7.76
N GLU A 137 -9.56 -11.33 8.83
CA GLU A 137 -10.84 -12.04 8.75
C GLU A 137 -11.96 -11.09 8.33
N LYS A 138 -12.02 -9.91 8.97
CA LYS A 138 -13.00 -8.86 8.65
C LYS A 138 -12.63 -8.04 7.44
N LYS A 139 -11.36 -8.06 7.04
CA LYS A 139 -10.79 -7.26 5.95
C LYS A 139 -10.98 -5.76 6.19
N GLU A 140 -10.56 -5.29 7.36
CA GLU A 140 -10.61 -3.88 7.73
C GLU A 140 -9.51 -3.54 8.73
N ILE A 141 -9.23 -2.24 8.90
CA ILE A 141 -8.41 -1.78 10.02
C ILE A 141 -9.25 -1.70 11.30
N VAL A 142 -8.61 -1.97 12.44
CA VAL A 142 -9.28 -1.96 13.75
C VAL A 142 -9.04 -0.61 14.43
N GLY A 143 -9.96 0.32 14.19
CA GLY A 143 -9.93 1.68 14.75
C GLY A 143 -9.21 2.69 13.86
N TYR A 144 -8.57 3.69 14.46
CA TYR A 144 -7.89 4.77 13.74
C TYR A 144 -6.36 4.67 13.90
N PRO A 145 -5.57 5.04 12.86
CA PRO A 145 -4.11 5.13 12.97
C PRO A 145 -3.65 5.98 14.16
N LYS A 146 -2.71 5.44 14.93
CA LYS A 146 -2.15 6.10 16.13
C LYS A 146 -0.68 6.44 15.90
N ARG A 147 -0.27 7.65 16.27
CA ARG A 147 1.12 8.10 16.19
C ARG A 147 2.03 7.23 17.06
N ILE A 148 3.14 6.78 16.50
CA ILE A 148 4.16 5.97 17.18
C ILE A 148 5.58 6.56 17.08
N TRP A 149 5.81 7.51 16.18
CA TRP A 149 7.07 8.23 16.02
C TRP A 149 6.82 9.65 15.52
#